data_AF-A0AAU5KTP0-F1
#
_entry.id   AF-A0AAU5KTP0-F1
#
_cell.length_a   1.000
_cell.length_b   1.000
_cell.length_c   1.000
_cell.angle_alpha   90.00
_cell.angle_beta   90.00
_cell.angle_gamma   90.00
#
_symmetry.space_group_name_H-M   'P 1'
#
loop_
_entity.id
_entity.type
_entity.pdbx_description
1 polymer ?
#
loop_
_entity_poly.entity_id
_entity_poly.type
_entity_poly.pdbx_seq_one_letter_code
_entity_poly.pdbx_strand_id
1 'polypeptide(L)'
;MNHLTDAVAHLPPAAVYTILALVVFAESVLLLGTFAPTLALLLTAGAMARTGAVHLLPVIVAATAAAVAGDRLAHWSGHLLGERLRTGGLGRRIPAGAWQQAETLMTRHAGRSVFLGRFLPMVRTLTPHLAGAARLPYRRIAPYSATAAVLWAAAEAGIGYSAATSLQQILTVGGPALAVVALTALATTLWWRRSRRSARGAVTMPRGHSGCKNEAPVR
;
A
#
# COMPACT_ATOMS: atom_id res chain seq x y z
N MET A 1 -22.27 -18.97 -29.37
CA MET A 1 -22.53 -17.77 -28.54
C MET A 1 -22.55 -18.26 -27.10
N ASN A 2 -21.53 -18.20 -26.24
CA ASN A 2 -20.36 -17.33 -26.13
C ASN A 2 -19.20 -18.11 -25.47
N HIS A 3 -18.09 -18.39 -26.18
CA HIS A 3 -16.90 -19.01 -25.55
C HIS A 3 -16.25 -18.13 -24.46
N LEU A 4 -16.68 -16.87 -24.35
CA LEU A 4 -16.25 -15.93 -23.32
C LEU A 4 -16.90 -16.21 -21.95
N THR A 5 -18.06 -16.86 -21.89
CA THR A 5 -18.71 -17.20 -20.61
C THR A 5 -18.05 -18.41 -19.93
N ASP A 6 -17.54 -19.37 -20.70
CA ASP A 6 -16.82 -20.54 -20.15
C ASP A 6 -15.44 -20.16 -19.59
N ALA A 7 -14.76 -19.17 -20.20
CA ALA A 7 -13.46 -18.68 -19.73
C ALA A 7 -13.56 -17.95 -18.37
N VAL A 8 -14.68 -17.25 -18.13
CA VAL A 8 -14.96 -16.58 -16.84
C VAL A 8 -15.40 -17.59 -15.76
N ALA A 9 -16.06 -18.68 -16.16
CA ALA A 9 -16.47 -19.78 -15.27
C ALA A 9 -15.30 -20.65 -14.75
N HIS A 10 -14.08 -20.45 -15.26
CA HIS A 10 -12.89 -21.24 -14.87
C HIS A 10 -11.80 -20.42 -14.18
N LEU A 11 -12.04 -19.15 -13.82
CA LEU A 11 -11.17 -18.52 -12.84
C LEU A 11 -11.38 -19.23 -11.50
N PRO A 12 -10.38 -19.96 -10.98
CA PRO A 12 -10.56 -20.63 -9.71
C PRO A 12 -10.83 -19.55 -8.66
N PRO A 13 -11.82 -19.70 -7.77
CA PRO A 13 -12.09 -18.75 -6.68
C PRO A 13 -10.82 -18.39 -5.89
N ALA A 14 -9.88 -19.34 -5.80
CA ALA A 14 -8.55 -19.15 -5.25
C ALA A 14 -7.73 -18.02 -5.92
N ALA A 15 -7.81 -17.86 -7.24
CA ALA A 15 -7.12 -16.79 -7.96
C ALA A 15 -7.65 -15.41 -7.58
N VAL A 16 -8.98 -15.27 -7.41
CA VAL A 16 -9.60 -14.02 -6.97
C VAL A 16 -9.10 -13.64 -5.58
N TYR A 17 -9.10 -14.60 -4.64
CA TYR A 17 -8.58 -14.37 -3.28
C TYR A 17 -7.10 -14.03 -3.27
N THR A 18 -6.31 -14.68 -4.11
CA THR A 18 -4.86 -14.46 -4.19
C THR A 18 -4.54 -13.09 -4.78
N ILE A 19 -5.19 -12.70 -5.87
CA ILE A 19 -5.02 -11.38 -6.50
C ILE A 19 -5.44 -10.29 -5.52
N LEU A 20 -6.60 -10.45 -4.88
CA LEU A 20 -7.08 -9.52 -3.86
C LEU A 20 -6.04 -9.35 -2.74
N ALA A 21 -5.57 -10.47 -2.18
CA ALA A 21 -4.58 -10.46 -1.11
C ALA A 21 -3.27 -9.78 -1.55
N LEU A 22 -2.77 -10.09 -2.75
CA LEU A 22 -1.54 -9.51 -3.28
C LEU A 22 -1.67 -8.01 -3.50
N VAL A 23 -2.79 -7.53 -4.04
CA VAL A 23 -2.99 -6.10 -4.28
C VAL A 23 -3.14 -5.33 -2.97
N VAL A 24 -3.97 -5.83 -2.04
CA VAL A 24 -4.13 -5.21 -0.71
C VAL A 24 -2.79 -5.16 0.03
N PHE A 25 -2.02 -6.24 -0.03
CA PHE A 25 -0.68 -6.31 0.57
C PHE A 25 0.29 -5.33 -0.10
N ALA A 26 0.35 -5.32 -1.43
CA ALA A 26 1.25 -4.46 -2.18
C ALA A 26 0.96 -2.98 -1.92
N GLU A 27 -0.31 -2.56 -1.93
CA GLU A 27 -0.70 -1.18 -1.63
C GLU A 27 -0.32 -0.79 -0.20
N SER A 28 -0.56 -1.69 0.77
CA SER A 28 -0.25 -1.45 2.19
C SER A 28 1.26 -1.25 2.42
N VAL A 29 2.11 -1.97 1.67
CA VAL A 29 3.57 -1.91 1.82
C VAL A 29 4.20 -0.76 1.02
N LEU A 30 3.73 -0.50 -0.20
CA LEU A 30 4.45 0.37 -1.13
C LEU A 30 4.23 1.87 -0.91
N LEU A 31 3.38 2.28 0.06
CA LEU A 31 2.97 3.69 0.26
C LEU A 31 2.48 4.38 -1.03
N LEU A 32 2.16 3.58 -2.06
CA LEU A 32 1.62 4.07 -3.30
C LEU A 32 0.19 4.48 -2.96
N GLY A 33 -0.13 5.76 -3.04
CA GLY A 33 -1.49 6.30 -2.88
C GLY A 33 -2.48 5.81 -3.93
N THR A 34 -2.25 4.64 -4.52
CA THR A 34 -3.16 3.87 -5.34
C THR A 34 -4.27 3.30 -4.47
N PHE A 35 -5.13 4.15 -3.93
CA PHE A 35 -6.32 3.75 -3.15
C PHE A 35 -7.43 3.18 -4.04
N ALA A 36 -7.48 3.63 -5.30
CA ALA A 36 -8.45 3.20 -6.29
C ALA A 36 -8.47 1.68 -6.54
N PRO A 37 -7.33 0.98 -6.73
CA PRO A 37 -7.35 -0.46 -7.01
C PRO A 37 -7.94 -1.30 -5.88
N THR A 38 -7.63 -1.03 -4.60
CA THR A 38 -8.17 -1.84 -3.50
C THR A 38 -9.67 -1.64 -3.32
N LEU A 39 -10.16 -0.40 -3.30
CA LEU A 39 -11.59 -0.12 -3.10
C LEU A 39 -12.43 -0.73 -4.22
N ALA A 40 -12.00 -0.58 -5.47
CA ALA A 40 -12.66 -1.21 -6.61
C ALA A 40 -12.62 -2.75 -6.52
N LEU A 41 -11.50 -3.33 -6.10
CA LEU A 41 -11.35 -4.78 -5.93
C LEU A 41 -12.25 -5.36 -4.85
N LEU A 42 -12.31 -4.77 -3.66
CA LEU A 42 -13.13 -5.27 -2.56
C LEU A 42 -14.63 -5.15 -2.86
N LEU A 43 -15.04 -4.03 -3.47
CA LEU A 43 -16.42 -3.86 -3.93
C LEU A 43 -16.78 -4.91 -4.99
N THR A 44 -15.89 -5.14 -5.96
CA THR A 44 -16.10 -6.14 -7.01
C THR A 44 -16.14 -7.55 -6.42
N ALA A 45 -15.22 -7.90 -5.52
CA ALA A 45 -15.18 -9.20 -4.85
C ALA A 45 -16.43 -9.43 -3.98
N GLY A 46 -16.92 -8.40 -3.29
CA GLY A 46 -18.20 -8.43 -2.57
C GLY A 46 -19.38 -8.66 -3.50
N ALA A 47 -19.42 -7.99 -4.65
CA ALA A 47 -20.47 -8.18 -5.64
C ALA A 47 -20.45 -9.58 -6.27
N MET A 48 -19.25 -10.11 -6.58
CA MET A 48 -19.06 -11.50 -7.02
C MET A 48 -19.51 -12.50 -5.95
N ALA A 49 -19.40 -12.14 -4.66
CA ALA A 49 -19.88 -13.00 -3.60
C ALA A 49 -21.41 -13.12 -3.57
N ARG A 50 -22.13 -12.08 -4.04
CA ARG A 50 -23.59 -12.12 -4.15
C ARG A 50 -24.06 -13.02 -5.28
N THR A 51 -23.33 -13.07 -6.40
CA THR A 51 -23.66 -13.93 -7.54
C THR A 51 -23.24 -15.39 -7.35
N GLY A 52 -22.61 -15.72 -6.22
CA GLY A 52 -22.16 -17.07 -5.88
C GLY A 52 -20.82 -17.46 -6.53
N ALA A 53 -20.13 -16.54 -7.23
CA ALA A 53 -18.84 -16.83 -7.86
C ALA A 53 -17.71 -17.00 -6.82
N VAL A 54 -17.83 -16.34 -5.67
CA VAL A 54 -16.91 -16.48 -4.52
C VAL A 54 -17.72 -16.45 -3.21
N HIS A 55 -17.14 -16.92 -2.11
CA HIS A 55 -17.74 -16.72 -0.78
C HIS A 55 -17.25 -15.41 -0.15
N LEU A 56 -18.15 -14.69 0.50
CA LEU A 56 -17.87 -13.40 1.14
C LEU A 56 -16.89 -13.53 2.31
N LEU A 57 -17.01 -14.59 3.13
CA LEU A 57 -16.16 -14.77 4.30
C LEU A 57 -14.68 -14.96 3.92
N PRO A 58 -14.30 -15.81 2.95
CA PRO A 58 -12.94 -15.86 2.43
C PRO A 58 -12.40 -14.55 1.86
N VAL A 59 -13.24 -13.73 1.20
CA VAL A 59 -12.84 -12.38 0.74
C VAL A 59 -12.38 -11.52 1.92
N ILE A 60 -13.21 -11.47 2.98
CA ILE A 60 -12.92 -10.67 4.18
C ILE A 60 -11.66 -11.20 4.88
N VAL A 61 -11.54 -12.51 5.04
CA VAL A 61 -10.38 -13.14 5.70
C VAL A 61 -9.10 -12.89 4.90
N ALA A 62 -9.11 -13.08 3.58
CA ALA A 62 -7.96 -12.87 2.72
C ALA A 62 -7.50 -11.40 2.74
N ALA A 63 -8.44 -10.46 2.59
CA ALA A 63 -8.15 -9.03 2.64
C ALA A 63 -7.62 -8.59 4.01
N THR A 64 -8.21 -9.10 5.09
CA THR A 64 -7.75 -8.82 6.46
C THR A 64 -6.34 -9.36 6.68
N ALA A 65 -6.07 -10.61 6.32
CA ALA A 65 -4.76 -11.23 6.49
C ALA A 65 -3.68 -10.48 5.69
N ALA A 66 -3.97 -10.14 4.43
CA ALA A 66 -3.08 -9.35 3.59
C ALA A 66 -2.81 -7.96 4.18
N ALA A 67 -3.85 -7.28 4.66
CA ALA A 67 -3.72 -5.97 5.29
C ALA A 67 -2.87 -6.01 6.57
N VAL A 68 -3.12 -6.96 7.47
CA VAL A 68 -2.36 -7.09 8.73
C VAL A 68 -0.90 -7.46 8.44
N ALA A 69 -0.65 -8.34 7.48
CA ALA A 69 0.70 -8.68 7.04
C ALA A 69 1.42 -7.46 6.43
N GLY A 70 0.71 -6.69 5.61
CA GLY A 70 1.20 -5.43 5.05
C GLY A 70 1.53 -4.40 6.13
N ASP A 71 0.63 -4.19 7.09
CA ASP A 71 0.81 -3.27 8.23
C ASP A 71 2.03 -3.67 9.07
N ARG A 72 2.28 -4.96 9.24
CA ARG A 72 3.47 -5.46 9.95
C ARG A 72 4.76 -5.12 9.20
N LEU A 73 4.78 -5.30 7.87
CA LEU A 73 5.93 -4.94 7.05
C LEU A 73 6.13 -3.42 6.95
N ALA A 74 5.05 -2.66 6.86
CA ALA A 74 5.03 -1.20 6.91
C ALA A 74 5.59 -0.67 8.24
N HIS A 75 5.23 -1.31 9.35
CA HIS A 75 5.81 -0.99 10.65
C HIS A 75 7.31 -1.31 10.71
N TRP A 76 7.71 -2.46 10.16
CA TRP A 76 9.11 -2.85 10.15
C TRP A 76 9.96 -1.96 9.22
N SER A 77 9.45 -1.60 8.04
CA SER A 77 10.08 -0.64 7.15
C SER A 77 10.18 0.72 7.82
N GLY A 78 9.12 1.20 8.49
CA GLY A 78 9.12 2.42 9.29
C GLY A 78 10.17 2.42 10.39
N HIS A 79 10.35 1.30 11.10
CA HIS A 79 11.38 1.15 12.12
C HIS A 79 12.80 1.22 11.54
N LEU A 80 13.05 0.59 10.40
CA LEU A 80 14.36 0.60 9.76
C LEU A 80 14.68 1.93 9.06
N LEU A 81 13.72 2.49 8.34
CA LEU A 81 13.87 3.75 7.62
C LEU A 81 13.83 4.95 8.57
N GLY A 82 13.05 4.90 9.65
CA GLY A 82 12.97 5.97 10.64
C GLY A 82 14.33 6.32 11.23
N GLU A 83 15.12 5.30 11.59
CA GLU A 83 16.47 5.49 12.10
C GLU A 83 17.41 6.10 11.05
N ARG A 84 17.35 5.60 9.81
CA ARG A 84 18.16 6.11 8.68
C ARG A 84 17.75 7.52 8.25
N LEU A 85 16.46 7.86 8.32
CA LEU A 85 15.95 9.18 8.00
C LEU A 85 16.40 10.18 9.07
N ARG A 86 16.27 9.84 10.36
CA ARG A 86 16.66 10.71 11.47
C ARG A 86 18.16 11.03 11.50
N THR A 87 18.99 10.08 11.07
CA THR A 87 20.46 10.21 11.01
C THR A 87 20.99 10.70 9.65
N GLY A 88 20.19 10.60 8.59
CA GLY A 88 20.58 10.96 7.23
C GLY A 88 20.28 12.41 6.83
N GLY A 89 20.82 12.84 5.69
CA GLY A 89 20.69 14.22 5.18
C GLY A 89 19.26 14.68 4.85
N LEU A 90 18.32 13.75 4.61
CA LEU A 90 16.90 14.03 4.39
C LEU A 90 16.14 14.33 5.68
N GLY A 91 16.47 13.69 6.81
CA GLY A 91 15.83 14.01 8.10
C GLY A 91 16.19 15.40 8.62
N ARG A 92 17.37 15.92 8.22
CA ARG A 92 17.78 17.30 8.50
C ARG A 92 16.88 18.37 7.86
N ARG A 93 16.06 18.00 6.86
CA ARG A 93 15.06 18.88 6.23
C ARG A 93 13.71 18.86 6.94
N ILE A 94 13.44 17.86 7.78
CA ILE A 94 12.19 17.76 8.53
C ILE A 94 12.41 18.44 9.89
N PRO A 95 11.55 19.40 10.29
CA PRO A 95 11.68 20.09 11.56
C PRO A 95 11.68 19.11 12.73
N ALA A 96 12.63 19.25 13.66
CA ALA A 96 12.71 18.40 14.86
C ALA A 96 11.39 18.41 15.67
N GLY A 97 10.68 19.54 15.70
CA GLY A 97 9.39 19.67 16.34
C GLY A 97 8.29 18.77 15.74
N ALA A 98 8.30 18.55 14.42
CA ALA A 98 7.33 17.68 13.76
C ALA A 98 7.55 16.20 14.12
N TRP A 99 8.83 15.77 14.21
CA TRP A 99 9.19 14.44 14.69
C TRP A 99 8.74 14.21 16.12
N GLN A 100 9.02 15.18 17.01
CA GLN A 100 8.71 15.07 18.42
C GLN A 100 7.18 15.05 18.67
N GLN A 101 6.42 15.82 17.89
CA GLN A 101 4.95 15.78 17.93
C GLN A 101 4.41 14.43 17.45
N ALA A 102 4.89 13.91 16.31
CA ALA A 102 4.47 12.62 15.79
C ALA A 102 4.78 11.49 16.78
N GLU A 103 5.95 11.50 17.40
CA GLU A 103 6.36 10.52 18.40
C GLU A 103 5.54 10.63 19.69
N THR A 104 5.25 11.85 20.15
CA THR A 104 4.39 12.08 21.33
C THR A 104 2.95 11.62 21.10
N LEU A 105 2.40 11.88 19.90
CA LEU A 105 1.07 11.44 19.51
C LEU A 105 1.00 9.91 19.43
N MET A 106 1.99 9.28 18.80
CA MET A 106 2.05 7.82 18.70
C MET A 106 2.28 7.17 20.07
N THR A 107 3.19 7.67 20.92
CA THR A 107 3.41 7.10 22.25
C THR A 107 2.18 7.17 23.16
N ARG A 108 1.37 8.24 23.06
CA ARG A 108 0.13 8.38 23.84
C ARG A 108 -1.07 7.66 23.22
N HIS A 109 -1.24 7.70 21.89
CA HIS A 109 -2.48 7.32 21.22
C HIS A 109 -2.34 6.33 20.05
N ALA A 110 -1.19 5.67 19.85
CA ALA A 110 -0.93 4.82 18.68
C ALA A 110 -2.05 3.83 18.33
N GLY A 111 -2.65 3.13 19.31
CA GLY A 111 -3.75 2.20 19.02
C GLY A 111 -4.97 2.89 18.39
N ARG A 112 -5.42 3.99 19.00
CA ARG A 112 -6.55 4.78 18.47
C ARG A 112 -6.20 5.45 17.16
N SER A 113 -4.97 5.96 17.01
CA SER A 113 -4.50 6.58 15.77
C SER A 113 -4.43 5.59 14.62
N VAL A 114 -4.00 4.34 14.86
CA VAL A 114 -4.00 3.27 13.84
C VAL A 114 -5.43 2.88 13.46
N PHE A 115 -6.32 2.75 14.44
CA PHE A 115 -7.71 2.43 14.19
C PHE A 115 -8.42 3.51 13.36
N LEU A 116 -8.37 4.76 13.83
CA LEU A 116 -9.02 5.90 13.16
C LEU A 116 -8.34 6.24 11.83
N GLY A 117 -7.01 6.18 11.80
CA GLY A 117 -6.22 6.41 10.61
C GLY A 117 -6.56 5.46 9.47
N ARG A 118 -7.09 4.26 9.76
CA ARG A 118 -7.45 3.29 8.74
C ARG A 118 -8.59 3.72 7.81
N PHE A 119 -9.51 4.55 8.32
CA PHE A 119 -10.63 5.08 7.55
C PHE A 119 -10.24 6.24 6.63
N LEU A 120 -9.05 6.81 6.83
CA LEU A 120 -8.50 7.85 5.97
C LEU A 120 -7.48 7.19 5.02
N PRO A 121 -7.74 7.13 3.70
CA PRO A 121 -6.91 6.39 2.75
C PRO A 121 -5.42 6.73 2.86
N MET A 122 -5.07 8.01 2.92
CA MET A 122 -3.67 8.43 3.03
C MET A 122 -3.06 8.10 4.40
N VAL A 123 -3.85 8.21 5.46
CA VAL A 123 -3.35 8.05 6.83
C VAL A 123 -3.16 6.56 7.16
N ARG A 124 -3.97 5.66 6.59
CA ARG A 124 -3.92 4.21 6.88
C ARG A 124 -2.59 3.58 6.55
N THR A 125 -1.95 3.99 5.45
CA THR A 125 -0.66 3.45 5.01
C THR A 125 0.50 4.12 5.74
N LEU A 126 0.34 5.40 6.10
CA LEU A 126 1.35 6.15 6.85
C LEU A 126 1.42 5.76 8.32
N THR A 127 0.29 5.47 8.96
CA THR A 127 0.25 5.22 10.42
C THR A 127 1.13 4.05 10.88
N PRO A 128 1.10 2.85 10.25
CA PRO A 128 2.02 1.77 10.64
C PRO A 128 3.49 2.17 10.43
N HIS A 129 3.81 2.89 9.35
CA HIS A 129 5.16 3.41 9.12
C HIS A 129 5.60 4.41 10.20
N LEU A 130 4.74 5.35 10.58
CA LEU A 130 5.00 6.34 11.62
C LEU A 130 5.14 5.68 13.00
N ALA A 131 4.30 4.69 13.31
CA ALA A 131 4.41 3.91 14.54
C ALA A 131 5.74 3.15 14.62
N GLY A 132 6.19 2.58 13.49
CA GLY A 132 7.51 1.97 13.38
C GLY A 132 8.65 2.96 13.56
N ALA A 133 8.56 4.12 12.91
CA ALA A 133 9.55 5.18 13.02
C ALA A 133 9.68 5.74 14.45
N ALA A 134 8.56 5.80 15.19
CA ALA A 134 8.50 6.15 16.62
C ALA A 134 8.89 4.99 17.57
N ARG A 135 9.50 3.92 17.03
CA ARG A 135 10.00 2.74 17.76
C ARG A 135 8.97 2.09 18.69
N LEU A 136 7.69 2.14 18.32
CA LEU A 136 6.67 1.48 19.12
C LEU A 136 6.71 -0.03 18.93
N PRO A 137 6.40 -0.83 19.97
CA PRO A 137 6.27 -2.26 19.81
C PRO A 137 5.00 -2.58 18.99
N TYR A 138 5.14 -3.36 17.91
CA TYR A 138 4.01 -3.75 17.04
C TYR A 138 2.84 -4.38 17.82
N ARG A 139 3.14 -5.10 18.92
CA ARG A 139 2.12 -5.70 19.80
C ARG A 139 1.10 -4.69 20.35
N ARG A 140 1.49 -3.42 20.49
CA ARG A 140 0.60 -2.35 20.99
C ARG A 140 -0.39 -1.86 19.93
N ILE A 141 -0.05 -1.97 18.65
CA ILE A 141 -0.90 -1.53 17.53
C ILE A 141 -1.61 -2.69 16.83
N ALA A 142 -1.07 -3.91 16.90
CA ALA A 142 -1.59 -5.11 16.25
C ALA A 142 -3.09 -5.37 16.49
N PRO A 143 -3.64 -5.32 17.72
CA PRO A 143 -5.06 -5.57 17.92
C PRO A 143 -5.94 -4.47 17.30
N TYR A 144 -5.47 -3.22 17.29
CA TYR A 144 -6.19 -2.10 16.68
C TYR A 144 -6.14 -2.15 15.14
N SER A 145 -4.98 -2.49 14.58
CA SER A 145 -4.81 -2.71 13.13
C SER A 145 -5.67 -3.88 12.66
N ALA A 146 -5.66 -5.02 13.37
CA ALA A 146 -6.44 -6.19 13.01
C ALA A 146 -7.96 -5.92 13.07
N THR A 147 -8.44 -5.30 14.15
CA THR A 147 -9.88 -4.96 14.28
C THR A 147 -10.31 -3.95 13.22
N ALA A 148 -9.50 -2.93 12.95
CA ALA A 148 -9.76 -1.97 11.88
C ALA A 148 -9.73 -2.66 10.50
N ALA A 149 -8.82 -3.61 10.26
CA ALA A 149 -8.72 -4.36 9.01
C ALA A 149 -9.95 -5.24 8.75
N VAL A 150 -10.41 -5.96 9.77
CA VAL A 150 -11.65 -6.76 9.69
C VAL A 150 -12.84 -5.86 9.38
N LEU A 151 -13.01 -4.78 10.14
CA LEU A 151 -14.15 -3.87 9.97
C LEU A 151 -14.15 -3.21 8.59
N TRP A 152 -12.99 -2.77 8.13
CA TRP A 152 -12.81 -2.18 6.81
C TRP A 152 -13.11 -3.18 5.68
N ALA A 153 -12.54 -4.39 5.74
CA ALA A 153 -12.76 -5.43 4.73
C ALA A 153 -14.23 -5.87 4.69
N ALA A 154 -14.86 -6.03 5.86
CA ALA A 154 -16.27 -6.35 5.98
C ALA A 154 -17.18 -5.23 5.45
N ALA A 155 -16.84 -3.97 5.72
CA ALA A 155 -17.60 -2.82 5.23
C ALA A 155 -17.53 -2.72 3.70
N GLU A 156 -16.32 -2.72 3.10
CA GLU A 156 -16.20 -2.58 1.64
C GLU A 156 -16.76 -3.82 0.90
N ALA A 157 -16.44 -5.03 1.34
CA ALA A 157 -16.99 -6.23 0.72
C ALA A 157 -18.51 -6.35 0.94
N GLY A 158 -19.01 -5.94 2.12
CA GLY A 158 -20.43 -5.91 2.44
C GLY A 158 -21.21 -4.90 1.61
N ILE A 159 -20.64 -3.70 1.38
CA ILE A 159 -21.20 -2.70 0.47
C ILE A 159 -21.25 -3.25 -0.96
N GLY A 160 -20.18 -3.90 -1.44
CA GLY A 160 -20.19 -4.55 -2.75
C GLY A 160 -21.27 -5.64 -2.85
N TYR A 161 -21.40 -6.46 -1.80
CA TYR A 161 -22.39 -7.54 -1.72
C TYR A 161 -23.84 -7.05 -1.67
N SER A 162 -24.12 -5.92 -1.00
CA SER A 162 -25.45 -5.32 -0.95
C SER A 162 -25.76 -4.52 -2.21
N ALA A 163 -24.79 -3.76 -2.74
CA ALA A 163 -24.94 -3.00 -3.97
C ALA A 163 -25.24 -3.91 -5.17
N ALA A 164 -24.74 -5.15 -5.17
CA ALA A 164 -24.96 -6.17 -6.20
C ALA A 164 -26.43 -6.46 -6.56
N THR A 165 -27.40 -6.20 -5.68
CA THR A 165 -28.82 -6.37 -6.02
C THR A 165 -29.36 -5.24 -6.91
N SER A 166 -28.75 -4.05 -6.90
CA SER A 166 -29.10 -2.93 -7.78
C SER A 166 -28.36 -2.99 -9.14
N LEU A 167 -27.71 -4.13 -9.43
CA LEU A 167 -26.44 -4.17 -10.15
C LEU A 167 -26.43 -5.05 -11.40
N GLN A 168 -27.58 -5.24 -12.06
CA GLN A 168 -27.55 -5.73 -13.45
C GLN A 168 -26.75 -4.78 -14.37
N GLN A 169 -26.52 -3.52 -13.97
CA GLN A 169 -25.71 -2.54 -14.71
C GLN A 169 -24.18 -2.65 -14.54
N ILE A 170 -23.64 -3.21 -13.44
CA ILE A 170 -22.17 -3.32 -13.20
C ILE A 170 -21.55 -4.60 -13.79
N LEU A 171 -22.36 -5.53 -14.31
CA LEU A 171 -21.85 -6.67 -15.08
C LEU A 171 -21.05 -6.24 -16.32
N THR A 172 -21.17 -4.97 -16.76
CA THR A 172 -20.30 -4.34 -17.76
C THR A 172 -18.92 -3.92 -17.22
N VAL A 173 -18.77 -3.72 -15.91
CA VAL A 173 -17.57 -3.20 -15.22
C VAL A 173 -16.68 -4.33 -14.67
N GLY A 174 -17.18 -5.56 -14.56
CA GLY A 174 -16.40 -6.73 -14.11
C GLY A 174 -15.15 -7.04 -14.96
N GLY A 175 -15.22 -6.83 -16.28
CA GLY A 175 -14.06 -6.89 -17.18
C GLY A 175 -13.06 -5.73 -16.97
N PRO A 176 -13.53 -4.47 -16.92
CA PRO A 176 -12.71 -3.30 -16.62
C PRO A 176 -11.98 -3.34 -15.27
N ALA A 177 -12.58 -3.84 -14.18
CA ALA A 177 -11.92 -3.88 -12.87
C ALA A 177 -10.69 -4.80 -12.85
N LEU A 178 -10.79 -6.00 -13.43
CA LEU A 178 -9.65 -6.90 -13.61
C LEU A 178 -8.60 -6.33 -14.57
N ALA A 179 -9.04 -5.65 -15.64
CA ALA A 179 -8.14 -4.96 -16.55
C ALA A 179 -7.40 -3.80 -15.86
N VAL A 180 -8.07 -3.00 -15.03
CA VAL A 180 -7.45 -1.92 -14.25
C VAL A 180 -6.47 -2.48 -13.23
N VAL A 181 -6.78 -3.60 -12.59
CA VAL A 181 -5.87 -4.29 -11.66
C VAL A 181 -4.64 -4.85 -12.39
N ALA A 182 -4.83 -5.47 -13.56
CA ALA A 182 -3.74 -5.95 -14.40
C ALA A 182 -2.88 -4.78 -14.94
N LEU A 183 -3.51 -3.68 -15.37
CA LEU A 183 -2.84 -2.49 -15.89
C LEU A 183 -2.09 -1.73 -14.79
N THR A 184 -2.64 -1.63 -13.59
CA THR A 184 -1.97 -0.98 -12.46
C THR A 184 -0.77 -1.82 -11.96
N ALA A 185 -0.92 -3.15 -11.91
CA ALA A 185 0.18 -4.08 -11.62
C ALA A 185 1.27 -4.05 -12.70
N LEU A 186 0.90 -3.97 -13.97
CA LEU A 186 1.83 -3.85 -15.10
C LEU A 186 2.53 -2.49 -15.11
N ALA A 187 1.81 -1.39 -14.88
CA ALA A 187 2.36 -0.04 -14.84
C ALA A 187 3.38 0.13 -13.71
N THR A 188 3.07 -0.38 -12.51
CA THR A 188 4.00 -0.35 -11.37
C THR A 188 5.23 -1.22 -11.62
N THR A 189 5.09 -2.43 -12.16
CA THR A 189 6.26 -3.28 -12.51
C THR A 189 7.10 -2.67 -13.63
N LEU A 190 6.51 -2.08 -14.66
CA LEU A 190 7.24 -1.41 -15.74
C LEU A 190 7.94 -0.14 -15.27
N TRP A 191 7.30 0.66 -14.42
CA TRP A 191 7.89 1.85 -13.81
C TRP A 191 9.09 1.49 -12.92
N TRP A 192 8.96 0.44 -12.11
CA TRP A 192 10.04 -0.06 -11.26
C TRP A 192 11.21 -0.63 -12.06
N ARG A 193 10.94 -1.34 -13.16
CA ARG A 193 11.98 -1.84 -14.08
C ARG A 193 12.68 -0.71 -14.82
N ARG A 194 11.96 0.36 -15.20
CA ARG A 194 12.55 1.55 -15.83
C ARG A 194 13.40 2.36 -14.85
N SER A 195 12.94 2.57 -13.62
CA SER A 195 13.71 3.33 -12.63
C SER A 195 15.02 2.64 -12.26
N ARG A 196 15.04 1.29 -12.25
CA ARG A 196 16.28 0.51 -12.08
C ARG A 196 17.23 0.54 -13.28
N ARG A 197 16.74 0.82 -14.49
CA ARG A 197 17.60 0.99 -15.69
C ARG A 197 18.23 2.37 -15.73
N SER A 198 17.51 3.42 -15.31
CA SER A 198 18.05 4.78 -15.24
C SER A 198 19.15 4.93 -14.17
N ALA A 199 19.17 4.08 -13.13
CA ALA A 199 20.21 4.09 -12.10
C ALA A 199 21.54 3.40 -12.51
N ARG A 200 21.60 2.71 -13.66
CA ARG A 200 22.83 2.07 -14.16
C ARG A 200 23.60 2.89 -15.20
N GLY A 201 23.08 4.04 -15.62
CA GLY A 201 23.70 4.89 -16.66
C GLY A 201 24.56 6.05 -16.15
N ALA A 202 24.62 6.30 -14.84
CA ALA A 202 25.27 7.50 -14.28
C ALA A 202 26.39 7.15 -13.28
N VAL A 203 27.32 6.27 -13.66
CA VAL A 203 28.62 6.13 -12.98
C VAL A 203 29.72 6.06 -14.02
N THR A 204 30.17 7.22 -14.48
CA THR A 204 31.52 7.42 -15.02
C THR A 204 32.07 8.71 -14.42
N MET A 205 32.93 8.55 -13.41
CA MET A 205 33.88 9.56 -12.95
C MET A 205 35.26 8.89 -12.95
N PRO A 206 36.29 9.58 -13.49
CA PRO A 206 37.56 9.71 -12.76
C PRO A 206 37.96 11.19 -12.64
N ARG A 207 38.23 11.69 -11.41
CA ARG A 207 39.58 12.04 -10.88
C ARG A 207 40.39 12.90 -11.88
N GLY A 208 40.65 14.18 -11.69
CA GLY A 208 41.26 14.83 -10.52
C GLY A 208 42.74 15.14 -10.81
N HIS A 209 43.11 16.43 -10.97
CA HIS A 209 44.49 16.85 -10.77
C HIS A 209 44.59 18.26 -10.18
N SER A 210 45.31 18.30 -9.07
CA SER A 210 45.67 19.42 -8.21
C SER A 210 46.73 20.30 -8.85
N GLY A 211 46.75 21.59 -8.51
CA GLY A 211 47.85 22.48 -8.90
C GLY A 211 47.79 23.82 -8.19
N CYS A 212 48.38 23.89 -6.99
CA CYS A 212 48.81 25.13 -6.34
C CYS A 212 49.63 26.01 -7.30
N LYS A 213 49.43 27.34 -7.29
CA LYS A 213 50.42 28.32 -6.80
C LYS A 213 49.95 29.77 -6.96
N ASN A 214 50.12 30.48 -5.85
CA ASN A 214 50.31 31.90 -5.60
C ASN A 214 51.07 32.67 -6.72
N GLU A 215 50.69 33.92 -7.02
CA GLU A 215 51.55 35.15 -6.99
C GLU A 215 50.96 36.34 -7.79
N ALA A 216 50.65 37.42 -7.05
CA ALA A 216 50.81 38.88 -7.29
C ALA A 216 50.39 39.61 -8.60
N PRO A 217 50.10 40.95 -8.52
CA PRO A 217 49.45 41.74 -9.57
C PRO A 217 50.43 42.60 -10.41
N VAL A 218 50.11 42.87 -11.69
CA VAL A 218 50.78 43.89 -12.51
C VAL A 218 49.82 44.55 -13.52
N ARG A 219 49.71 45.87 -13.38
CA ARG A 219 49.22 46.94 -14.30
C ARG A 219 47.72 47.09 -14.56
#